data_AF-A0A509AJR2-F1
#
_entry.id   AF-A0A509AJR2-F1
#
_cell.length_a   1.000
_cell.length_b   1.000
_cell.length_c   1.000
_cell.angle_alpha   90.00
_cell.angle_beta   90.00
_cell.angle_gamma   90.00
#
_symmetry.space_group_name_H-M   'P 1'
#
loop_
_entity.id
_entity.type
_entity.pdbx_description
1 polymer ?
#
loop_
_entity_poly.entity_id
_entity_poly.type
_entity_poly.pdbx_seq_one_letter_code
_entity_poly.pdbx_strand_id
1 'polypeptide(L)'
;MNGNIFYKYFDISKSLNFKSFFFVNKRGVLQSKFQKKNETSYNFPFKASHFIYEQVSRTTSGNLPVYTKIRRHGTIVTTVVRHIYGDIKVFKDHLRNICEAPVREHIGYIEVKGLHTIKIKQWLQHIGF
;
A
#
# COMPACT_ATOMS: atom_id res chain seq x y z
N MET A 1 -66.03 36.89 -8.74
CA MET A 1 -65.70 38.21 -8.18
C MET A 1 -65.74 38.11 -6.66
N ASN A 2 -64.63 38.49 -6.03
CA ASN A 2 -64.43 39.11 -4.70
C ASN A 2 -65.72 39.36 -3.89
N GLY A 3 -65.79 39.19 -2.57
CA GLY A 3 -64.82 38.95 -1.50
C GLY A 3 -65.62 38.73 -0.20
N ASN A 4 -65.04 38.06 0.81
CA ASN A 4 -64.48 38.68 2.02
C ASN A 4 -65.54 39.46 2.85
N ILE A 5 -65.84 39.19 4.14
CA ILE A 5 -64.92 39.07 5.29
C ILE A 5 -65.76 38.80 6.58
N PHE A 6 -65.27 37.87 7.43
CA PHE A 6 -65.34 37.78 8.92
C PHE A 6 -66.70 37.67 9.67
N TYR A 7 -66.84 37.09 10.88
CA TYR A 7 -65.97 36.89 12.06
C TYR A 7 -66.30 35.59 12.86
N LYS A 8 -65.23 34.98 13.42
CA LYS A 8 -65.06 34.24 14.70
C LYS A 8 -66.16 33.32 15.27
N TYR A 9 -65.85 32.01 15.39
CA TYR A 9 -65.51 31.25 16.62
C TYR A 9 -65.69 29.74 16.33
N PHE A 10 -64.64 28.92 16.43
CA PHE A 10 -64.75 27.54 16.96
C PHE A 10 -63.37 26.88 17.17
N ASP A 11 -63.08 26.68 18.46
CA ASP A 11 -62.48 25.53 19.13
C ASP A 11 -61.40 24.63 18.51
N ILE A 12 -60.37 24.45 19.35
CA ILE A 12 -59.67 23.21 19.69
C ILE A 12 -59.13 22.41 18.51
N SER A 13 -57.90 22.71 18.13
CA SER A 13 -56.95 21.66 17.73
C SER A 13 -55.52 22.14 17.94
N LYS A 14 -54.71 21.32 18.61
CA LYS A 14 -53.59 20.62 17.95
C LYS A 14 -52.69 19.88 18.94
N SER A 15 -52.30 18.70 18.47
CA SER A 15 -51.00 18.07 18.70
C SER A 15 -50.82 17.24 19.97
N LEU A 16 -51.43 16.05 19.98
CA LEU A 16 -50.79 14.86 20.55
C LEU A 16 -50.51 13.88 19.42
N ASN A 17 -49.31 13.99 18.85
CA ASN A 17 -48.88 13.16 17.74
C ASN A 17 -48.40 11.80 18.26
N PHE A 18 -49.02 10.76 17.73
CA PHE A 18 -48.84 9.37 18.10
C PHE A 18 -47.46 8.83 17.67
N LYS A 19 -46.82 8.15 18.62
CA LYS A 19 -45.88 7.02 18.48
C LYS A 19 -45.38 6.71 17.06
N SER A 20 -44.07 6.88 16.85
CA SER A 20 -43.21 5.79 16.35
C SER A 20 -41.73 6.14 16.53
N PHE A 21 -41.20 5.92 17.73
CA PHE A 21 -39.77 5.82 17.96
C PHE A 21 -39.27 4.50 17.36
N PHE A 22 -39.14 4.42 16.04
CA PHE A 22 -38.31 3.41 15.40
C PHE A 22 -36.85 3.88 15.49
N PHE A 23 -36.24 3.68 16.65
CA PHE A 23 -34.78 3.62 16.75
C PHE A 23 -34.34 2.36 15.99
N VAL A 24 -34.10 2.53 14.70
CA VAL A 24 -33.33 1.56 13.92
C VAL A 24 -31.91 1.63 14.49
N ASN A 25 -31.62 0.72 15.43
CA ASN A 25 -30.27 0.38 15.83
C ASN A 25 -29.53 -0.15 14.60
N LYS A 26 -28.99 0.76 13.77
CA LYS A 26 -27.90 0.42 12.87
C LYS A 26 -26.73 0.06 13.76
N ARG A 27 -26.56 -1.23 14.02
CA ARG A 27 -25.31 -1.80 14.52
C ARG A 27 -24.23 -1.49 13.49
N GLY A 28 -23.67 -0.28 13.56
CA GLY A 28 -22.50 0.09 12.79
C GLY A 28 -21.35 -0.77 13.27
N VAL A 29 -20.93 -1.73 12.45
CA VAL A 29 -19.69 -2.44 12.72
C VAL A 29 -18.58 -1.42 12.54
N LEU A 30 -18.02 -0.92 13.65
CA LEU A 30 -16.75 -0.21 13.68
C LEU A 30 -15.64 -1.20 13.28
N GLN A 31 -15.47 -1.44 11.98
CA GLN A 31 -14.21 -1.98 11.48
C GLN A 31 -13.18 -0.84 11.48
N SER A 32 -12.72 -0.46 12.68
CA SER A 32 -11.48 0.34 12.85
C SER A 32 -10.25 -0.56 12.92
N LYS A 33 -10.34 -1.81 12.45
CA LYS A 33 -9.23 -2.74 12.47
C LYS A 33 -8.40 -2.58 11.20
N PHE A 34 -7.32 -1.83 11.34
CA PHE A 34 -6.08 -1.97 10.58
C PHE A 34 -5.97 -1.25 9.23
N GLN A 35 -6.37 0.02 9.15
CA GLN A 35 -5.72 0.91 8.18
C GLN A 35 -4.40 1.36 8.82
N LYS A 36 -3.27 0.75 8.45
CA LYS A 36 -1.96 1.38 8.73
C LYS A 36 -1.98 2.72 8.01
N LYS A 37 -2.04 3.80 8.77
CA LYS A 37 -1.77 5.13 8.23
C LYS A 37 -0.30 5.08 7.78
N ASN A 38 -0.06 5.27 6.49
CA ASN A 38 1.29 5.46 5.97
C ASN A 38 1.76 6.86 6.39
N GLU A 39 2.00 7.05 7.69
CA GLU A 39 2.58 8.25 8.24
C GLU A 39 4.09 8.13 8.12
N THR A 40 4.59 8.58 6.97
CA THR A 40 5.61 9.64 6.81
C THR A 40 6.13 9.55 5.39
N SER A 41 5.71 10.49 4.54
CA SER A 41 6.49 10.87 3.38
C SER A 41 7.85 11.34 3.90
N TYR A 42 8.86 10.47 3.86
CA TYR A 42 10.23 10.85 4.09
C TYR A 42 10.55 11.93 3.06
N ASN A 43 10.63 13.17 3.52
CA ASN A 43 11.28 14.26 2.80
C ASN A 43 12.76 13.87 2.69
N PHE A 44 13.11 12.95 1.79
CA PHE A 44 14.49 12.65 1.46
C PHE A 44 15.04 13.83 0.65
N PRO A 45 16.15 14.45 1.08
CA PRO A 45 16.77 15.58 0.39
C PRO A 45 17.56 15.10 -0.83
N PHE A 46 16.93 14.33 -1.73
CA PHE A 46 17.59 13.76 -2.89
C PHE A 46 16.62 13.69 -4.07
N LYS A 47 16.31 14.87 -4.61
CA LYS A 47 15.58 14.99 -5.88
C LYS A 47 16.46 14.59 -7.08
N ALA A 48 17.79 14.47 -6.89
CA ALA A 48 18.74 14.09 -7.93
C ALA A 48 18.91 12.56 -8.11
N SER A 49 18.77 11.76 -7.05
CA SER A 49 18.81 10.30 -7.21
C SER A 49 17.46 9.69 -7.59
N HIS A 50 16.42 10.52 -7.85
CA HIS A 50 15.08 10.12 -8.32
C HIS A 50 15.10 9.15 -9.49
N PHE A 51 16.12 9.26 -10.36
CA PHE A 51 16.33 8.35 -11.48
C PHE A 51 16.91 6.98 -11.12
N ILE A 52 17.63 6.85 -9.99
CA ILE A 52 18.23 5.57 -9.54
C ILE A 52 17.19 4.69 -8.84
N TYR A 53 16.06 5.25 -8.41
CA TYR A 53 15.06 4.56 -7.60
C TYR A 53 13.68 4.43 -8.24
N GLU A 54 13.58 4.44 -9.57
CA GLU A 54 12.46 3.78 -10.27
C GLU A 54 12.84 2.38 -10.76
N GLN A 55 13.77 1.73 -10.07
CA GLN A 55 14.30 0.47 -10.56
C GLN A 55 13.50 -0.74 -10.14
N VAL A 56 12.66 -0.72 -9.11
CA VAL A 56 11.95 -1.93 -8.67
C VAL A 56 10.48 -1.66 -8.51
N SER A 57 9.63 -2.42 -9.20
CA SER A 57 8.17 -2.35 -9.00
C SER A 57 7.66 -3.47 -8.08
N ARG A 58 6.69 -3.14 -7.22
CA ARG A 58 5.96 -4.14 -6.44
C ARG A 58 5.14 -5.04 -7.35
N THR A 59 4.81 -6.22 -6.84
CA THR A 59 3.82 -7.08 -7.49
C THR A 59 2.42 -6.48 -7.38
N THR A 60 1.46 -6.99 -8.15
CA THR A 60 0.05 -6.61 -8.08
C THR A 60 -0.52 -6.73 -6.65
N SER A 61 0.02 -7.65 -5.85
CA SER A 61 -0.36 -7.85 -4.45
C SER A 61 0.33 -6.89 -3.47
N GLY A 62 1.19 -5.97 -3.96
CA GLY A 62 1.95 -5.05 -3.13
C GLY A 62 3.16 -5.67 -2.43
N ASN A 63 3.60 -6.87 -2.83
CA ASN A 63 4.78 -7.53 -2.27
C ASN A 63 6.06 -7.14 -3.01
N LEU A 64 7.19 -7.13 -2.28
CA LEU A 64 8.51 -6.93 -2.88
C LEU A 64 8.89 -8.13 -3.77
N PRO A 65 9.46 -7.89 -4.97
CA PRO A 65 9.76 -8.92 -5.95
C PRO A 65 11.08 -9.67 -5.64
N VAL A 66 11.26 -10.10 -4.38
CA VAL A 66 12.48 -10.76 -3.89
C VAL A 66 12.15 -12.18 -3.44
N TYR A 67 12.74 -13.17 -4.12
CA TYR A 67 12.40 -14.58 -3.96
C TYR A 67 13.64 -15.46 -3.79
N THR A 68 13.51 -16.57 -3.08
CA THR A 68 14.54 -17.62 -3.08
C THR A 68 14.38 -18.53 -4.30
N LYS A 69 15.48 -18.84 -4.96
CA LYS A 69 15.57 -19.86 -6.01
C LYS A 69 16.48 -20.98 -5.53
N ILE A 70 15.93 -22.17 -5.44
CA ILE A 70 16.62 -23.38 -5.00
C ILE A 70 16.85 -24.26 -6.23
N ARG A 71 18.07 -24.76 -6.41
CA ARG A 71 18.46 -25.67 -7.48
C ARG A 71 19.26 -26.85 -6.90
N ARG A 72 19.43 -27.92 -7.69
CA ARG A 72 20.20 -29.13 -7.31
C ARG A 72 19.80 -29.68 -5.94
N HIS A 73 18.51 -29.96 -5.76
CA HIS A 73 17.97 -30.55 -4.53
C HIS A 73 18.36 -29.82 -3.24
N GLY A 74 18.44 -28.49 -3.26
CA GLY A 74 18.78 -27.70 -2.06
C GLY A 74 20.24 -27.26 -1.98
N THR A 75 21.14 -27.84 -2.78
CA THR A 75 22.57 -27.52 -2.72
C THR A 75 22.86 -26.07 -3.13
N ILE A 76 22.12 -25.55 -4.12
CA ILE A 76 22.32 -24.20 -4.62
C ILE A 76 21.10 -23.37 -4.23
N VAL A 77 21.27 -22.50 -3.25
CA VAL A 77 20.28 -21.51 -2.85
C VAL A 77 20.76 -20.13 -3.29
N THR A 78 19.89 -19.44 -4.01
CA THR A 78 20.15 -18.13 -4.60
C THR A 78 18.97 -17.22 -4.33
N THR A 79 19.20 -15.92 -4.32
CA THR A 79 18.15 -14.92 -4.15
C THR A 79 17.94 -14.22 -5.47
N VAL A 80 16.70 -14.11 -5.92
CA VAL A 80 16.33 -13.51 -7.20
C VAL A 80 15.49 -12.27 -6.95
N VAL A 81 15.88 -11.17 -7.60
CA VAL A 81 15.11 -9.92 -7.62
C VAL A 81 14.52 -9.75 -9.02
N ARG A 82 13.19 -9.57 -9.09
CA ARG A 82 12.43 -9.39 -10.33
C ARG A 82 11.88 -7.97 -10.43
N HIS A 83 11.22 -7.69 -11.57
CA HIS A 83 10.54 -6.42 -11.83
C HIS A 83 11.51 -5.24 -11.71
N ILE A 84 12.70 -5.42 -12.30
CA ILE A 84 13.75 -4.42 -12.32
C ILE A 84 13.64 -3.62 -13.62
N TYR A 85 13.63 -2.30 -13.54
CA TYR A 85 13.58 -1.35 -14.65
C TYR A 85 14.75 -0.36 -14.55
N GLY A 86 15.06 0.37 -15.62
CA GLY A 86 16.13 1.37 -15.60
C GLY A 86 17.55 0.80 -15.68
N ASP A 87 18.50 1.41 -14.98
CA ASP A 87 19.94 1.09 -15.07
C ASP A 87 20.34 -0.11 -14.19
N ILE A 88 20.18 -1.29 -14.79
CA ILE A 88 20.50 -2.60 -14.20
C ILE A 88 21.94 -2.68 -13.67
N LYS A 89 22.89 -1.99 -14.30
CA LYS A 89 24.31 -2.07 -13.92
C LYS A 89 24.54 -1.42 -12.56
N VAL A 90 23.97 -0.23 -12.37
CA VAL A 90 24.02 0.49 -11.08
C VAL A 90 23.36 -0.36 -10.00
N PHE A 91 22.15 -0.88 -10.26
CA PHE A 91 21.43 -1.71 -9.28
C PHE A 91 22.20 -2.98 -8.89
N LYS A 92 22.86 -3.63 -9.86
CA LYS A 92 23.74 -4.78 -9.63
C LYS A 92 24.91 -4.44 -8.72
N ASP A 93 25.54 -3.28 -8.90
CA ASP A 93 26.65 -2.83 -8.06
C ASP A 93 26.18 -2.49 -6.63
N HIS A 94 25.01 -1.88 -6.47
CA HIS A 94 24.40 -1.72 -5.14
C HIS A 94 24.15 -3.07 -4.46
N LEU A 95 23.54 -4.03 -5.16
CA LEU A 95 23.32 -5.38 -4.62
C LEU A 95 24.63 -6.08 -4.26
N ARG A 96 25.69 -5.90 -5.05
CA ARG A 96 27.02 -6.45 -4.75
C ARG A 96 27.58 -5.85 -3.46
N ASN A 97 27.46 -4.53 -3.29
CA ASN A 97 27.94 -3.84 -2.08
C ASN A 97 27.13 -4.25 -0.84
N ILE A 98 25.82 -4.41 -0.97
CA ILE A 98 24.95 -4.76 0.16
C ILE A 98 25.10 -6.22 0.53
N CYS A 99 25.10 -7.13 -0.43
CA CYS A 99 25.13 -8.56 -0.14
C CYS A 99 26.54 -9.11 0.01
N GLU A 100 27.58 -8.36 -0.40
CA GLU A 100 28.98 -8.81 -0.42
C GLU A 100 29.15 -10.14 -1.18
N ALA A 101 28.29 -10.35 -2.18
CA ALA A 101 28.10 -11.61 -2.86
C ALA A 101 28.13 -11.42 -4.39
N PRO A 102 28.50 -12.46 -5.16
CA PRO A 102 28.51 -12.36 -6.62
C PRO A 102 27.07 -12.27 -7.14
N VAL A 103 26.84 -11.25 -7.97
CA VAL A 103 25.56 -10.94 -8.59
C VAL A 103 25.63 -11.20 -10.10
N ARG A 104 24.68 -11.98 -10.61
CA ARG A 104 24.53 -12.32 -12.04
C ARG A 104 23.28 -11.66 -12.61
N GLU A 105 23.43 -11.06 -13.77
CA GLU A 105 22.31 -10.46 -14.50
C GLU A 105 21.68 -11.49 -15.45
N HIS A 106 20.36 -11.47 -15.49
CA HIS A 106 19.56 -12.24 -16.42
C HIS A 106 18.50 -11.32 -17.03
N ILE A 107 17.92 -11.75 -18.15
CA ILE A 107 16.82 -11.01 -18.78
C ILE A 107 15.61 -11.05 -17.84
N GLY A 108 15.21 -9.87 -17.36
CA GLY A 108 14.04 -9.67 -16.48
C GLY A 108 14.28 -9.91 -14.98
N TYR A 109 15.45 -10.39 -14.56
CA TYR A 109 15.77 -10.58 -13.15
C TYR A 109 17.27 -10.59 -12.86
N ILE A 110 17.61 -10.34 -11.60
CA ILE A 110 18.99 -10.44 -11.11
C ILE A 110 19.07 -11.56 -10.07
N GLU A 111 20.12 -12.37 -10.18
CA GLU A 111 20.40 -13.49 -9.27
C GLU A 111 21.62 -13.18 -8.40
N VAL A 112 21.42 -13.19 -7.09
CA VAL A 112 22.47 -13.07 -6.08
C VAL A 112 22.75 -14.46 -5.52
N LYS A 113 24.03 -14.85 -5.49
CA LYS A 113 24.42 -16.13 -4.87
C LYS A 113 24.18 -16.07 -3.36
N GLY A 114 23.55 -17.10 -2.80
CA GLY A 114 23.27 -17.18 -1.36
C GLY A 114 21.86 -16.74 -0.97
N LEU A 115 21.57 -16.88 0.33
CA LEU A 115 20.29 -16.56 0.94
C LEU A 115 20.34 -15.14 1.54
N HIS A 116 19.83 -14.16 0.79
CA HIS A 116 19.87 -12.73 1.16
C HIS A 116 18.49 -12.07 1.09
N THR A 117 17.41 -12.85 1.14
CA THR A 117 16.04 -12.34 0.99
C THR A 117 15.68 -11.28 2.02
N ILE A 118 16.01 -11.51 3.29
CA ILE A 118 15.69 -10.58 4.39
C ILE A 118 16.48 -9.27 4.20
N LYS A 119 17.79 -9.38 3.96
CA LYS A 119 18.69 -8.24 3.77
C LYS A 119 18.23 -7.34 2.62
N ILE A 120 17.91 -7.93 1.46
CA ILE A 120 17.46 -7.19 0.28
C ILE A 120 16.07 -6.58 0.52
N LYS A 121 15.15 -7.30 1.18
CA LYS A 121 13.82 -6.75 1.50
C LYS A 121 13.92 -5.55 2.44
N GLN A 122 14.74 -5.63 3.49
CA GLN A 122 14.97 -4.52 4.42
C GLN A 122 15.57 -3.31 3.71
N TRP A 123 16.54 -3.53 2.84
CA TRP A 123 17.16 -2.46 2.06
C TRP A 123 16.16 -1.76 1.12
N LEU A 124 15.35 -2.53 0.38
CA LEU A 124 14.31 -1.96 -0.50
C LEU A 124 13.27 -1.17 0.30
N GLN A 125 12.85 -1.68 1.46
CA GLN A 125 11.94 -0.98 2.36
C GLN A 125 12.54 0.33 2.89
N HIS A 126 13.83 0.33 3.22
CA HIS A 126 14.53 1.51 3.72
C HIS A 126 14.61 2.63 2.68
N ILE A 127 14.75 2.28 1.40
CA ILE A 127 14.74 3.26 0.29
C ILE A 127 13.33 3.77 -0.01
N GLY A 128 12.28 3.06 0.43
CA GLY A 128 10.89 3.45 0.23
C GLY A 128 10.15 2.66 -0.85
N PHE A 129 10.64 1.46 -1.20
CA PHE A 129 9.97 0.55 -2.12
C PHE A 129 9.02 -0.44 -1.46
#